data_AF-A0A930B9G5-F1
#
_entry.id   AF-A0A930B9G5-F1
#
_cell.length_a   1.000
_cell.length_b   1.000
_cell.length_c   1.000
_cell.angle_alpha   90.00
_cell.angle_beta   90.00
_cell.angle_gamma   90.00
#
_symmetry.space_group_name_H-M   'P 1'
#
loop_
_entity.id
_entity.type
_entity.pdbx_description
1 polymer ?
#
loop_
_entity_poly.entity_id
_entity_poly.type
_entity_poly.pdbx_seq_one_letter_code
_entity_poly.pdbx_strand_id
1 'polypeptide(L)'
;MKKIIFAAICLLSFRLTAAAYNTYAPNSWDTVKKEAWDYQAVYDLCEKGRAPDYDRNFFNRGSLTRYELASVLKNILEAEKKGAAFTEEEKKKLIRLKKEYARELDALG
;
A
#
# COMPACT_ATOMS: atom_id res chain seq x y z
N MET A 1 -30.50 29.16 -23.77
CA MET A 1 -30.36 27.77 -23.30
C MET A 1 -28.95 27.58 -22.69
N LYS A 2 -28.71 28.03 -21.45
CA LYS A 2 -27.37 27.96 -20.83
C LYS A 2 -27.37 27.43 -19.39
N LYS A 3 -28.54 26.99 -18.89
CA LYS A 3 -28.72 26.52 -17.50
C LYS A 3 -28.81 24.99 -17.37
N ILE A 4 -28.80 24.24 -18.47
CA ILE A 4 -28.96 22.77 -18.47
C ILE A 4 -27.59 22.06 -18.47
N ILE A 5 -26.50 22.75 -18.84
CA ILE A 5 -25.16 22.11 -18.93
C ILE A 5 -24.49 22.00 -17.55
N PHE A 6 -24.87 22.82 -16.56
CA PHE A 6 -24.26 22.78 -15.23
C PHE A 6 -24.76 21.65 -14.32
N ALA A 7 -25.92 21.04 -14.62
CA ALA A 7 -26.47 19.96 -13.79
C ALA A 7 -25.88 18.58 -14.13
N ALA A 8 -25.24 18.42 -15.28
CA ALA A 8 -24.70 17.11 -15.72
C ALA A 8 -23.30 16.80 -15.16
N ILE A 9 -22.57 17.80 -14.65
CA ILE A 9 -21.19 17.62 -14.18
C ILE A 9 -21.12 17.23 -12.70
N CYS A 10 -22.18 17.49 -11.92
CA CYS A 10 -22.22 17.17 -10.48
C CYS A 10 -22.48 15.69 -10.14
N LEU A 11 -22.77 14.83 -11.13
CA LEU A 11 -23.06 13.40 -10.89
C LEU A 11 -21.87 12.46 -11.13
N LEU A 12 -20.73 12.96 -11.60
CA LEU A 12 -19.52 12.15 -11.86
C LEU A 12 -18.57 12.04 -10.65
N SER A 13 -18.95 12.59 -9.49
CA SER A 13 -18.11 12.59 -8.28
C SER A 13 -18.17 11.28 -7.49
N PHE A 14 -19.08 10.36 -7.81
CA PHE A 14 -19.05 9.02 -7.23
C PHE A 14 -18.00 8.21 -7.96
N ARG A 15 -16.74 8.34 -7.51
CA ARG A 15 -15.70 7.32 -7.72
C ARG A 15 -16.22 6.06 -7.04
N LEU A 16 -17.09 5.32 -7.73
CA LEU A 16 -17.41 3.95 -7.39
C LEU A 16 -16.14 3.15 -7.72
N THR A 17 -15.11 3.31 -6.91
CA THR A 17 -13.97 2.40 -6.91
C THR A 17 -14.48 1.15 -6.24
N ALA A 18 -15.30 0.39 -6.96
CA ALA A 18 -15.48 -1.03 -6.70
C ALA A 18 -14.14 -1.68 -7.01
N ALA A 19 -13.15 -1.46 -6.13
CA ALA A 19 -11.96 -2.27 -6.07
C ALA A 19 -12.49 -3.70 -5.97
N ALA A 20 -12.24 -4.50 -7.01
CA ALA A 20 -12.79 -5.83 -7.16
C ALA A 20 -12.66 -6.58 -5.83
N TYR A 21 -13.78 -6.76 -5.14
CA TYR A 21 -13.83 -7.45 -3.86
C TYR A 21 -13.57 -8.91 -4.16
N ASN A 22 -12.30 -9.29 -4.22
CA ASN A 22 -11.90 -10.66 -4.43
C ASN A 22 -12.18 -11.39 -3.11
N THR A 23 -13.23 -12.20 -3.07
CA THR A 23 -13.60 -13.03 -1.91
C THR A 23 -12.51 -14.00 -1.49
N TYR A 24 -11.53 -14.27 -2.35
CA TYR A 24 -10.33 -15.06 -2.09
C TYR A 24 -9.07 -14.22 -1.82
N ALA A 25 -9.15 -12.88 -1.80
CA ALA A 25 -8.01 -12.08 -1.38
C ALA A 25 -7.79 -12.24 0.14
N PRO A 26 -6.57 -12.58 0.59
CA PRO A 26 -6.29 -12.89 1.99
C PRO A 26 -6.78 -11.78 2.91
N ASN A 27 -7.28 -12.09 4.11
CA ASN A 27 -7.85 -11.09 5.01
C ASN A 27 -6.77 -10.09 5.45
N SER A 28 -7.10 -8.80 5.61
CA SER A 28 -6.14 -7.78 6.04
C SER A 28 -5.55 -8.06 7.43
N TRP A 29 -6.26 -8.80 8.27
CA TRP A 29 -5.83 -9.23 9.60
C TRP A 29 -5.13 -10.59 9.60
N ASP A 30 -5.02 -11.26 8.45
CA ASP A 30 -4.23 -12.49 8.35
C ASP A 30 -2.75 -12.18 8.55
N THR A 31 -2.10 -13.00 9.36
CA THR A 31 -0.64 -12.95 9.52
C THR A 31 0.06 -13.39 8.23
N VAL A 32 1.08 -12.65 7.83
CA VAL A 32 1.93 -12.98 6.70
C VAL A 32 3.13 -13.80 7.17
N LYS A 33 3.38 -14.93 6.51
CA LYS A 33 4.54 -15.78 6.82
C LYS A 33 5.83 -15.00 6.58
N LYS A 34 6.81 -15.14 7.47
CA LYS A 34 8.08 -14.42 7.36
C LYS A 34 8.81 -14.75 6.07
N GLU A 35 8.67 -15.97 5.56
CA GLU A 35 9.31 -16.45 4.33
C GLU A 35 8.57 -15.99 3.07
N ALA A 36 7.38 -15.38 3.21
CA ALA A 36 6.63 -14.88 2.08
C ALA A 36 7.39 -13.73 1.41
N TRP A 37 7.30 -13.68 0.07
CA TRP A 37 8.02 -12.71 -0.73
C TRP A 37 7.69 -11.26 -0.34
N ASP A 38 6.42 -10.98 -0.07
CA ASP A 38 5.96 -9.64 0.31
C ASP A 38 6.49 -9.21 1.67
N TYR A 39 6.46 -10.10 2.67
CA TYR A 39 7.10 -9.86 3.97
C TYR A 39 8.56 -9.48 3.78
N GLN A 40 9.33 -10.32 3.07
CA GLN A 40 10.76 -10.11 2.84
C GLN A 40 11.03 -8.82 2.05
N ALA A 41 10.18 -8.46 1.09
CA ALA A 41 10.34 -7.25 0.30
C ALA A 41 10.12 -5.99 1.13
N VAL A 42 9.05 -5.92 1.94
CA VAL A 42 8.79 -4.78 2.82
C VAL A 42 9.88 -4.68 3.90
N TYR A 43 10.28 -5.81 4.47
CA TYR A 43 11.35 -5.89 5.46
C TYR A 43 12.71 -5.39 4.91
N ASP A 44 13.14 -5.86 3.74
CA ASP A 44 14.38 -5.42 3.07
C ASP A 44 14.39 -3.91 2.81
N LEU A 45 13.26 -3.35 2.37
CA LEU A 45 13.11 -1.92 2.17
C LEU A 45 13.19 -1.15 3.51
N CYS A 46 12.58 -1.69 4.57
CA CYS A 46 12.67 -1.10 5.91
C CYS A 46 14.11 -1.14 6.45
N GLU A 47 14.83 -2.26 6.34
CA GLU A 47 16.24 -2.36 6.76
C GLU A 47 17.14 -1.38 6.00
N LYS A 48 16.81 -1.07 4.74
CA LYS A 48 17.50 -0.06 3.92
C LYS A 48 17.14 1.39 4.27
N GLY A 49 16.34 1.61 5.32
CA GLY A 49 15.92 2.94 5.74
C GLY A 49 14.91 3.58 4.78
N ARG A 50 14.20 2.79 3.96
CA ARG A 50 13.17 3.31 3.05
C ARG A 50 11.85 3.65 3.74
N ALA A 51 11.66 3.20 4.97
CA ALA A 51 10.51 3.47 5.82
C ALA A 51 10.94 4.39 6.98
N PRO A 52 10.86 5.74 6.87
CA PRO A 52 11.34 6.66 7.89
C PRO A 52 10.77 6.46 9.30
N ASP A 53 9.54 5.94 9.43
CA ASP A 53 8.86 5.81 10.72
C ASP A 53 8.96 4.39 11.30
N TYR A 54 9.65 3.48 10.60
CA TYR A 54 9.76 2.07 10.98
C TYR A 54 11.22 1.61 10.97
N ASP A 55 11.53 0.66 11.85
CA ASP A 55 12.82 0.02 11.92
C ASP A 55 12.69 -1.51 12.05
N ARG A 56 13.82 -2.19 12.19
CA ARG A 56 13.87 -3.65 12.37
C ARG A 56 13.13 -4.12 13.61
N ASN A 57 13.03 -3.31 14.66
CA ASN A 57 12.37 -3.71 15.91
C ASN A 57 10.87 -3.94 15.69
N PHE A 58 10.24 -3.18 14.80
CA PHE A 58 8.85 -3.42 14.40
C PHE A 58 8.63 -4.84 13.88
N PHE A 59 9.58 -5.40 13.12
CA PHE A 59 9.51 -6.75 12.57
C PHE A 59 9.90 -7.86 13.56
N ASN A 60 10.56 -7.50 14.66
CA ASN A 60 11.00 -8.45 15.68
C ASN A 60 9.92 -8.76 16.73
N ARG A 61 8.81 -8.01 16.75
CA ARG A 61 7.77 -8.11 17.79
C ARG A 61 6.84 -9.32 17.67
N GLY A 62 6.97 -10.13 16.62
CA GLY A 62 6.16 -11.32 16.40
C GLY A 62 5.69 -11.45 14.96
N SER A 63 4.52 -12.06 14.78
CA SER A 63 3.84 -12.15 13.48
C SER A 63 3.25 -10.80 13.10
N LEU A 64 3.36 -10.43 11.83
CA LEU A 64 2.74 -9.22 11.28
C LEU A 64 1.56 -9.60 10.39
N THR A 65 0.48 -8.85 10.51
CA THR A 65 -0.68 -8.91 9.63
C THR A 65 -0.41 -8.24 8.29
N ARG A 66 -1.26 -8.50 7.31
CA ARG A 66 -1.22 -7.76 6.04
C ARG A 66 -1.39 -6.26 6.25
N TYR A 67 -2.28 -5.84 7.14
CA TYR A 67 -2.52 -4.44 7.46
C TYR A 67 -1.28 -3.76 8.06
N GLU A 68 -0.57 -4.45 8.95
CA GLU A 68 0.67 -3.93 9.53
C GLU A 68 1.80 -3.82 8.49
N LEU A 69 1.97 -4.82 7.62
CA LEU A 69 2.91 -4.71 6.50
C LEU A 69 2.54 -3.59 5.53
N ALA A 70 1.23 -3.39 5.28
CA ALA A 70 0.74 -2.28 4.46
C ALA A 70 1.03 -0.92 5.09
N SER A 71 1.02 -0.82 6.42
CA SER A 71 1.34 0.43 7.14
C SER A 71 2.80 0.82 6.95
N VAL A 72 3.72 -0.16 7.00
CA VAL A 72 5.14 0.06 6.66
C VAL A 72 5.29 0.43 5.18
N LEU A 73 4.62 -0.32 4.29
CA LEU A 73 4.62 -0.02 2.86
C LEU A 73 4.15 1.40 2.58
N LYS A 74 3.04 1.85 3.17
CA LYS A 74 2.53 3.22 3.02
C LYS A 74 3.59 4.25 3.38
N ASN A 75 4.29 4.08 4.50
CA ASN A 75 5.36 4.99 4.90
C ASN A 75 6.53 5.01 3.89
N ILE A 76 6.87 3.87 3.29
CA ILE A 76 7.83 3.80 2.18
C ILE A 76 7.33 4.57 0.96
N LEU A 77 6.06 4.44 0.60
CA LEU A 77 5.46 5.13 -0.55
C LEU A 77 5.37 6.64 -0.34
N GLU A 78 5.12 7.07 0.89
CA GLU A 78 5.15 8.48 1.25
C GLU A 78 6.57 9.06 1.18
N ALA A 79 7.57 8.30 1.59
CA ALA A 79 8.98 8.68 1.43
C ALA A 79 9.36 8.78 -0.06
N GLU A 80 8.97 7.81 -0.89
CA GLU A 80 9.12 7.84 -2.35
C GLU A 80 8.47 9.12 -2.94
N LYS A 81 7.22 9.40 -2.55
CA LYS A 81 6.48 10.60 -3.00
C LYS A 81 7.15 11.90 -2.56
N LYS A 82 7.81 11.92 -1.40
CA LYS A 82 8.58 13.07 -0.87
C LYS A 82 9.97 13.21 -1.49
N GLY A 83 10.34 12.34 -2.44
CA GLY A 83 11.58 12.45 -3.21
C GLY A 83 12.75 11.64 -2.67
N ALA A 84 12.52 10.68 -1.75
CA ALA A 84 13.56 9.74 -1.38
C ALA A 84 14.03 8.94 -2.62
N ALA A 85 15.34 8.75 -2.77
CA ALA A 85 15.91 8.09 -3.94
C ALA A 85 15.80 6.56 -3.84
N PHE A 86 15.12 5.91 -4.77
CA PHE A 86 15.00 4.45 -4.88
C PHE A 86 15.71 3.93 -6.13
N THR A 87 16.32 2.74 -6.05
CA THR A 87 16.85 2.05 -7.23
C THR A 87 15.71 1.53 -8.11
N GLU A 88 16.01 1.18 -9.36
CA GLU A 88 15.01 0.62 -10.29
C GLU A 88 14.46 -0.72 -9.80
N GLU A 89 15.29 -1.54 -9.15
CA GLU A 89 14.88 -2.80 -8.53
C GLU A 89 13.92 -2.56 -7.35
N GLU A 90 14.21 -1.57 -6.50
CA GLU A 90 13.33 -1.19 -5.39
C GLU A 90 11.98 -0.68 -5.91
N LYS A 91 11.98 0.17 -6.95
CA LYS A 91 10.75 0.63 -7.60
C LYS A 91 9.92 -0.52 -8.17
N LYS A 92 10.56 -1.52 -8.79
CA LYS A 92 9.87 -2.74 -9.26
C LYS A 92 9.21 -3.51 -8.11
N LYS A 93 9.89 -3.64 -6.96
CA LYS A 93 9.28 -4.22 -5.74
C LYS A 93 8.08 -3.40 -5.30
N LEU A 94 8.20 -2.07 -5.23
CA LEU A 94 7.11 -1.18 -4.84
C LEU A 94 5.90 -1.29 -5.76
N ILE A 95 6.08 -1.37 -7.07
CA ILE A 95 4.97 -1.53 -8.03
C ILE A 95 4.21 -2.84 -7.75
N ARG A 96 4.92 -3.94 -7.52
CA ARG A 96 4.30 -5.23 -7.19
C ARG A 96 3.58 -5.19 -5.84
N LEU A 97 4.23 -4.64 -4.80
CA LEU A 97 3.66 -4.48 -3.47
C LEU A 97 2.40 -3.60 -3.49
N LYS A 98 2.42 -2.46 -4.19
CA LYS A 98 1.25 -1.59 -4.40
C LYS A 98 0.06 -2.36 -4.96
N LYS A 99 0.30 -3.27 -5.90
CA LYS A 99 -0.76 -4.10 -6.48
C LYS A 99 -1.28 -5.17 -5.50
N GLU A 100 -0.38 -5.85 -4.79
CA GLU A 100 -0.73 -6.92 -3.84
C GLU A 100 -1.42 -6.39 -2.57
N TYR A 101 -1.14 -5.16 -2.16
CA TYR A 101 -1.67 -4.50 -0.95
C TYR A 101 -2.63 -3.35 -1.26
N ALA A 102 -3.16 -3.29 -2.50
CA ALA A 102 -3.99 -2.16 -2.95
C ALA A 102 -5.18 -1.89 -2.02
N ARG A 103 -5.82 -2.94 -1.48
CA ARG A 103 -6.96 -2.82 -0.55
C ARG A 103 -6.54 -2.25 0.80
N GLU A 104 -5.46 -2.75 1.39
CA GLU A 104 -4.96 -2.24 2.68
C GLU A 104 -4.47 -0.80 2.55
N LEU A 105 -3.80 -0.48 1.44
CA LEU A 105 -3.35 0.88 1.15
C LEU A 105 -4.51 1.84 0.95
N ASP A 106 -5.58 1.43 0.25
CA ASP A 106 -6.81 2.22 0.10
C ASP A 106 -7.47 2.48 1.47
N ALA A 107 -7.52 1.46 2.33
CA ALA A 107 -8.06 1.58 3.68
C ALA A 107 -7.22 2.47 4.61
N LEU A 108 -5.92 2.62 4.33
CA LEU A 108 -5.00 3.48 5.09
C LEU A 108 -5.05 4.96 4.65
N GLY A 109 -5.61 5.26 3.47
CA GLY A 109 -5.62 6.60 2.85
C GLY A 109 -4.25 7.08 2.39
#